data_AF-R9A0K1-F1
#
_entry.id   AF-R9A0K1-F1
#
_cell.length_a   1.000
_cell.length_b   1.000
_cell.length_c   1.000
_cell.angle_alpha   90.00
_cell.angle_beta   90.00
_cell.angle_gamma   90.00
#
_symmetry.space_group_name_H-M   'P 1'
#
loop_
_entity.id
_entity.type
_entity.pdbx_description
1 polymer ?
#
loop_
_entity_poly.entity_id
_entity_poly.type
_entity_poly.pdbx_seq_one_letter_code
_entity_poly.pdbx_strand_id
1 'polypeptide(L)'
;MFLPPDMSSVRHFRTELKRTLEDNGFSADNIMHIELAADEALTNAVSANVSCHCDETIICRWRIDSSKFTLYILDYGSGLSEEGSLPDTDKELLRSNQSQCFSTFLDHIKNHQSKKPDTLPYNGSGQKHKNMGKGLKIINAMMDSVKVMFHGEGMVDEAPAGFKVMGSIIALEYDRSKHL
;
A
#
# COMPACT_ATOMS: atom_id res chain seq x y z
N MET A 1 -7.27 -10.75 -6.48
CA MET A 1 -6.14 -11.69 -6.59
C MET A 1 -5.60 -11.98 -5.21
N PHE A 2 -5.10 -13.20 -5.03
CA PHE A 2 -4.39 -13.66 -3.84
C PHE A 2 -2.93 -13.84 -4.29
N LEU A 3 -2.02 -13.07 -3.71
CA LEU A 3 -0.63 -12.97 -4.15
C LEU A 3 0.29 -13.48 -3.04
N PRO A 4 1.10 -14.53 -3.27
CA PRO A 4 2.15 -14.87 -2.30
C PRO A 4 3.08 -13.66 -2.12
N PRO A 5 3.73 -13.50 -0.96
CA PRO A 5 4.68 -12.39 -0.71
C PRO A 5 6.00 -12.60 -1.49
N ASP A 6 5.89 -12.66 -2.82
CA ASP A 6 6.97 -12.88 -3.79
C ASP A 6 6.79 -11.92 -4.97
N MET A 7 7.88 -11.28 -5.39
CA MET A 7 7.89 -10.26 -6.45
C MET A 7 7.48 -10.82 -7.83
N SER A 8 7.55 -12.12 -8.05
CA SER A 8 7.02 -12.77 -9.27
C SER A 8 5.50 -12.58 -9.41
N SER A 9 4.78 -12.55 -8.28
CA SER A 9 3.32 -12.37 -8.26
C SER A 9 2.89 -10.97 -8.69
N VAL A 10 3.73 -9.96 -8.43
CA VAL A 10 3.53 -8.56 -8.86
C VAL A 10 3.48 -8.45 -10.38
N ARG A 11 4.27 -9.27 -11.10
CA ARG A 11 4.23 -9.32 -12.56
C ARG A 11 2.87 -9.78 -13.08
N HIS A 12 2.31 -10.85 -12.51
CA HIS A 12 0.99 -11.34 -12.91
C HIS A 12 -0.11 -10.32 -12.58
N PHE A 13 -0.05 -9.72 -11.39
CA PHE A 13 -0.96 -8.64 -11.02
C PHE A 13 -0.96 -7.50 -12.03
N ARG A 14 0.22 -7.02 -12.44
CA ARG A 14 0.35 -5.90 -13.38
C ARG A 14 -0.28 -6.20 -14.74
N THR A 15 -0.09 -7.42 -15.26
CA THR A 15 -0.71 -7.83 -16.52
C THR A 15 -2.24 -7.78 -16.45
N GLU A 16 -2.83 -8.32 -15.37
CA GLU A 16 -4.29 -8.32 -15.19
C GLU A 16 -4.85 -6.92 -14.92
N LEU A 17 -4.13 -6.11 -14.13
CA LEU A 17 -4.50 -4.73 -13.85
C LEU A 17 -4.54 -3.90 -15.14
N LYS A 18 -3.46 -3.96 -15.93
CA LYS A 18 -3.35 -3.24 -17.20
C LYS A 18 -4.49 -3.57 -18.14
N ARG A 19 -4.72 -4.87 -18.36
CA ARG A 19 -5.81 -5.37 -19.20
C ARG A 19 -7.16 -4.82 -18.72
N THR A 20 -7.42 -4.88 -17.41
CA THR A 20 -8.68 -4.37 -16.86
C THR A 20 -8.85 -2.87 -17.08
N LEU A 21 -7.78 -2.08 -16.96
CA LEU A 21 -7.83 -0.62 -17.20
C LEU A 21 -8.04 -0.30 -18.68
N GLU A 22 -7.36 -1.00 -19.58
CA GLU A 22 -7.53 -0.87 -21.04
C GLU A 22 -8.97 -1.20 -21.45
N ASP A 23 -9.51 -2.33 -20.97
CA ASP A 23 -10.89 -2.77 -21.25
C ASP A 23 -11.94 -1.75 -20.75
N ASN A 24 -11.59 -0.90 -19.78
CA ASN A 24 -12.45 0.15 -19.24
C ASN A 24 -12.15 1.54 -19.82
N GLY A 25 -11.28 1.67 -20.81
CA GLY A 25 -11.02 2.91 -21.55
C GLY A 25 -10.14 3.92 -20.82
N PHE A 26 -9.27 3.48 -19.91
CA PHE A 26 -8.23 4.35 -19.36
C PHE A 26 -7.16 4.62 -20.42
N SER A 27 -6.61 5.85 -20.44
CA SER A 27 -5.52 6.18 -21.37
C SER A 27 -4.21 5.51 -20.95
N ALA A 28 -3.25 5.42 -21.88
CA ALA A 28 -1.92 4.90 -21.57
C ALA A 28 -1.23 5.66 -20.43
N ASP A 29 -1.41 6.99 -20.36
CA ASP A 29 -0.85 7.83 -19.30
C ASP A 29 -1.52 7.55 -17.94
N ASN A 30 -2.86 7.41 -17.92
CA ASN A 30 -3.57 7.02 -16.70
C ASN A 30 -3.10 5.64 -16.21
N ILE A 31 -2.98 4.68 -17.13
CA ILE A 31 -2.52 3.33 -16.84
C ILE A 31 -1.12 3.37 -16.24
N MET A 32 -0.20 4.13 -16.83
CA MET A 32 1.17 4.27 -16.31
C MET A 32 1.19 4.78 -14.86
N HIS A 33 0.40 5.81 -14.54
CA HIS A 33 0.32 6.33 -13.17
C HIS A 33 -0.21 5.29 -12.18
N ILE A 34 -1.31 4.62 -12.55
CA ILE A 34 -1.93 3.58 -11.72
C ILE A 34 -0.97 2.39 -11.52
N GLU A 35 -0.32 1.92 -12.58
CA GLU A 35 0.65 0.80 -12.52
C GLU A 35 1.82 1.14 -11.61
N LEU A 36 2.42 2.33 -11.75
CA LEU A 36 3.55 2.75 -10.91
C LEU A 36 3.17 2.81 -9.43
N ALA A 37 2.00 3.35 -9.11
CA ALA A 37 1.52 3.41 -7.73
C ALA A 37 1.21 2.02 -7.17
N ALA A 38 0.61 1.14 -7.97
CA ALA A 38 0.26 -0.21 -7.57
C ALA A 38 1.51 -1.10 -7.37
N ASP A 39 2.47 -1.05 -8.29
CA ASP A 39 3.76 -1.78 -8.19
C ASP A 39 4.49 -1.40 -6.91
N GLU A 40 4.49 -0.11 -6.58
CA GLU A 40 5.14 0.39 -5.38
C GLU A 40 4.40 -0.02 -4.09
N ALA A 41 3.07 0.07 -4.08
CA ALA A 41 2.27 -0.36 -2.93
C ALA A 41 2.43 -1.86 -2.67
N LEU A 42 2.45 -2.67 -3.73
CA LEU A 42 2.71 -4.11 -3.66
C LEU A 42 4.12 -4.44 -3.21
N THR A 43 5.12 -3.73 -3.72
CA THR A 43 6.51 -3.92 -3.28
C THR A 43 6.65 -3.64 -1.78
N ASN A 44 5.95 -2.63 -1.27
CA ASN A 44 5.93 -2.33 0.16
C ASN A 44 5.20 -3.42 0.96
N ALA A 45 4.07 -3.94 0.47
CA ALA A 45 3.36 -5.06 1.11
C ALA A 45 4.23 -6.33 1.18
N VAL A 46 4.88 -6.72 0.07
CA VAL A 46 5.83 -7.86 0.04
C VAL A 46 6.98 -7.62 1.01
N SER A 47 7.55 -6.42 1.03
CA SER A 47 8.63 -6.07 1.96
C SER A 47 8.20 -6.18 3.42
N ALA A 48 6.98 -5.75 3.75
CA ALA A 48 6.46 -5.80 5.12
C ALA A 48 6.28 -7.24 5.59
N ASN A 49 5.67 -8.09 4.77
CA ASN A 49 5.50 -9.51 5.05
C ASN A 49 6.85 -10.22 5.24
N VAL A 50 7.82 -9.97 4.36
CA VAL A 50 9.17 -10.56 4.45
C VAL A 50 9.90 -10.12 5.72
N SER A 51 9.85 -8.82 6.06
CA SER A 51 10.52 -8.30 7.27
C SER A 51 10.02 -8.95 8.56
N CYS A 52 8.72 -9.29 8.64
CA CYS A 52 8.15 -9.93 9.82
C CYS A 52 8.06 -11.47 9.70
N HIS A 53 8.71 -12.08 8.70
CA HIS A 53 8.69 -13.53 8.46
C HIS A 53 7.25 -14.08 8.35
N CYS A 54 6.38 -13.33 7.68
CA CYS A 54 4.98 -13.66 7.47
C CYS A 54 4.79 -14.18 6.04
N ASP A 55 4.45 -15.47 5.95
CA ASP A 55 4.19 -16.16 4.68
C ASP A 55 2.72 -16.02 4.23
N GLU A 56 1.93 -15.21 4.95
CA GLU A 56 0.53 -14.97 4.62
C GLU A 56 0.38 -14.29 3.26
N THR A 57 -0.74 -14.60 2.62
CA THR A 57 -1.04 -14.12 1.27
C THR A 57 -1.49 -12.67 1.28
N ILE A 58 -0.92 -11.85 0.39
CA ILE A 58 -1.35 -10.48 0.13
C ILE A 58 -2.65 -10.54 -0.70
N ILE A 59 -3.67 -9.81 -0.28
CA ILE A 59 -4.96 -9.77 -0.99
C ILE A 59 -5.06 -8.46 -1.75
N CYS A 60 -5.24 -8.55 -3.07
CA CYS A 60 -5.43 -7.38 -3.92
C CYS A 60 -6.79 -7.41 -4.59
N ARG A 61 -7.57 -6.34 -4.44
CA ARG A 61 -8.88 -6.19 -5.06
C ARG A 61 -8.97 -4.82 -5.67
N TRP A 62 -9.47 -4.73 -6.89
CA TRP A 62 -9.79 -3.44 -7.49
C TRP A 62 -11.24 -3.41 -7.97
N ARG A 63 -11.78 -2.20 -8.05
CA ARG A 63 -13.05 -1.88 -8.67
C ARG A 63 -12.88 -0.71 -9.61
N ILE A 64 -13.65 -0.72 -10.68
CA ILE A 64 -13.80 0.43 -11.58
C ILE A 64 -15.28 0.77 -11.58
N ASP A 65 -15.59 2.01 -11.25
CA ASP A 65 -16.93 2.58 -11.33
C ASP A 65 -16.86 3.83 -12.21
N SER A 66 -17.36 3.72 -13.43
CA SER A 66 -17.27 4.77 -14.45
C SER A 66 -15.82 5.24 -14.70
N SER A 67 -15.45 6.44 -14.25
CA SER A 67 -14.11 7.02 -14.37
C SER A 67 -13.18 6.68 -13.20
N LYS A 68 -13.73 6.12 -12.11
CA LYS A 68 -13.02 5.94 -10.85
C LYS A 68 -12.50 4.52 -10.70
N PHE A 69 -11.19 4.40 -10.62
CA PHE A 69 -10.47 3.22 -10.19
C PHE A 69 -10.24 3.27 -8.67
N THR A 70 -10.42 2.14 -7.99
CA THR A 70 -10.04 1.97 -6.58
C THR A 70 -9.32 0.63 -6.41
N LEU A 71 -8.11 0.65 -5.86
CA LEU A 71 -7.32 -0.53 -5.51
C LEU A 71 -7.24 -0.66 -3.99
N TYR A 72 -7.46 -1.88 -3.50
CA TYR A 72 -7.24 -2.30 -2.13
C TYR A 72 -6.14 -3.35 -2.09
N ILE A 73 -5.11 -3.12 -1.28
CA ILE A 73 -4.03 -4.06 -1.00
C ILE A 73 -4.06 -4.32 0.50
N LEU A 74 -4.35 -5.56 0.88
CA LEU A 74 -4.30 -6.03 2.26
C LEU A 74 -3.07 -6.90 2.43
N ASP A 75 -2.26 -6.59 3.43
CA ASP A 75 -1.08 -7.34 3.82
C ASP A 75 -1.14 -7.76 5.30
N TYR A 76 -0.32 -8.72 5.66
CA TYR A 76 -0.18 -9.24 7.02
C TYR A 76 1.25 -9.03 7.54
N GLY A 77 1.94 -8.02 6.99
CA GLY A 77 3.10 -7.47 7.64
C GLY A 77 2.68 -7.00 9.03
N SER A 78 3.57 -6.98 10.03
CA SER A 78 3.26 -6.56 11.42
C SER A 78 2.66 -5.14 11.58
N GLY A 79 2.36 -4.47 10.47
CA GLY A 79 1.92 -3.09 10.41
C GLY A 79 3.01 -2.15 10.90
N LEU A 80 2.65 -0.88 10.99
CA LEU A 80 3.34 0.06 11.85
C LEU A 80 2.93 -0.29 13.28
N SER A 81 3.64 -1.21 13.92
CA SER A 81 3.51 -1.42 15.35
C SER A 81 3.89 -0.13 16.08
N GLU A 82 2.99 0.42 16.90
CA GLU A 82 3.30 1.45 17.91
C GLU A 82 4.21 0.86 19.00
N GLU A 83 5.42 0.41 18.66
CA GLU A 83 6.50 0.33 19.64
C GLU A 83 6.97 1.75 19.94
N GLY A 84 6.09 2.53 20.56
CA GLY A 84 6.21 3.96 20.77
C GLY A 84 4.83 4.60 20.66
N SER A 85 4.17 4.77 21.80
CA SER A 85 2.88 5.45 21.93
C SER A 85 2.84 6.72 21.07
N LEU A 86 1.89 6.81 20.13
CA LEU A 86 1.56 8.07 19.48
C LEU A 86 1.23 9.10 20.58
N PRO A 87 1.95 10.24 20.69
CA PRO A 87 1.63 11.28 21.66
C PRO A 87 0.16 11.67 21.52
N ASP A 88 -0.56 11.86 22.63
CA ASP A 88 -2.01 12.13 22.59
C ASP A 88 -2.39 13.37 21.76
N THR A 89 -1.44 14.27 21.51
CA THR A 89 -1.53 15.39 20.56
C THR A 89 -1.83 14.96 19.12
N ASP A 90 -1.28 13.83 18.66
CA ASP A 90 -1.51 13.33 17.30
C ASP A 90 -2.90 12.71 17.13
N LYS A 91 -3.49 12.16 18.21
CA LYS A 91 -4.87 11.63 18.21
C LYS A 91 -5.92 12.73 18.09
N GLU A 92 -5.68 13.91 18.65
CA GLU A 92 -6.54 15.08 18.46
C GLU A 92 -6.32 15.75 17.09
N LEU A 93 -5.10 15.72 16.55
CA LEU A 93 -4.79 16.18 15.19
C LEU A 93 -5.41 15.27 14.12
N LEU A 94 -5.42 13.96 14.33
CA LEU A 94 -6.13 12.96 13.52
C LEU A 94 -7.64 13.29 13.36
N ARG A 95 -8.26 13.84 14.41
CA ARG A 95 -9.68 14.23 14.41
C ARG A 95 -9.96 15.60 13.77
N SER A 96 -8.95 16.46 13.67
CA SER A 96 -9.13 17.87 13.30
C SER A 96 -8.47 18.28 11.98
N ASN A 97 -7.46 17.54 11.49
CA ASN A 97 -6.77 17.82 10.22
C ASN A 97 -6.14 16.55 9.58
N GLN A 98 -6.87 15.92 8.67
CA GLN A 98 -6.41 14.73 7.92
C GLN A 98 -5.10 14.96 7.13
N SER A 99 -4.82 16.18 6.70
CA SER A 99 -3.62 16.53 5.91
C SER A 99 -2.33 16.55 6.75
N GLN A 100 -2.39 16.89 8.03
CA GLN A 100 -1.23 16.83 8.95
C GLN A 100 -0.96 15.41 9.45
N CYS A 101 -2.02 14.61 9.63
CA CYS A 101 -1.90 13.19 9.93
C CYS A 101 -1.09 12.43 8.88
N PHE A 102 -1.31 12.70 7.60
CA PHE A 102 -0.57 12.03 6.53
C PHE A 102 0.93 12.33 6.60
N SER A 103 1.36 13.57 6.86
CA SER A 103 2.78 13.89 7.03
C SER A 103 3.42 13.20 8.23
N THR A 104 2.74 13.16 9.39
CA THR A 104 3.22 12.47 10.59
C THR A 104 3.29 10.95 10.35
N PHE A 105 2.30 10.40 9.64
CA PHE A 105 2.28 9.02 9.19
C PHE A 105 3.42 8.71 8.20
N LEU A 106 3.71 9.59 7.24
CA LEU A 106 4.87 9.46 6.33
C LEU A 106 6.18 9.39 7.13
N ASP A 107 6.29 10.16 8.21
CA ASP A 107 7.49 10.17 9.06
C ASP A 107 7.57 8.92 9.96
N HIS A 108 6.46 8.42 10.48
CA HIS A 108 6.39 7.11 11.15
C HIS A 108 6.77 5.97 10.20
N ILE A 109 6.31 6.03 8.95
CA ILE A 109 6.72 5.09 7.89
C ILE A 109 8.22 5.19 7.63
N LYS A 110 8.79 6.38 7.48
CA LYS A 110 10.26 6.51 7.30
C LYS A 110 11.03 5.84 8.43
N ASN A 111 10.56 5.98 9.66
CA ASN A 111 11.20 5.39 10.83
C ASN A 111 11.08 3.86 10.84
N HIS A 112 9.92 3.28 10.48
CA HIS A 112 9.76 1.83 10.34
C HIS A 112 10.46 1.25 9.10
N GLN A 113 10.60 2.03 8.04
CA GLN A 113 11.35 1.65 6.83
C GLN A 113 12.86 1.50 7.07
N SER A 114 13.38 1.84 8.25
CA SER A 114 14.77 1.57 8.64
C SER A 114 15.08 0.07 8.78
N LYS A 115 14.07 -0.80 8.90
CA LYS A 115 14.19 -2.28 8.97
C LYS A 115 13.80 -2.99 7.65
N LYS A 116 14.02 -2.35 6.49
CA LYS A 116 13.76 -2.99 5.19
C LYS A 116 14.74 -4.14 4.95
N PRO A 117 14.28 -5.25 4.35
CA PRO A 117 15.16 -6.36 4.04
C PRO A 117 16.06 -5.98 2.85
N ASP A 118 17.34 -6.37 2.90
CA ASP A 118 18.32 -6.10 1.83
C ASP A 118 17.94 -6.76 0.50
N THR A 119 17.11 -7.81 0.56
CA THR A 119 16.63 -8.58 -0.58
C THR A 119 15.14 -8.88 -0.45
N LEU A 120 14.43 -8.89 -1.58
CA LEU A 120 13.06 -9.39 -1.68
C LEU A 120 13.04 -10.72 -2.44
N PRO A 121 12.14 -11.65 -2.10
CA PRO A 121 11.98 -12.91 -2.81
C PRO A 121 11.44 -12.69 -4.23
N TYR A 122 12.03 -13.38 -5.19
CA TYR A 122 11.59 -13.49 -6.57
C TYR A 122 11.74 -14.94 -7.02
N ASN A 123 10.62 -15.62 -7.25
CA ASN A 123 10.58 -17.08 -7.46
C ASN A 123 11.32 -17.84 -6.34
N GLY A 124 11.13 -17.42 -5.08
CA GLY A 124 11.79 -18.02 -3.91
C GLY A 124 13.28 -17.68 -3.73
N SER A 125 13.87 -16.87 -4.62
CA SER A 125 15.26 -16.44 -4.54
C SER A 125 15.38 -14.98 -4.10
N GLY A 126 16.25 -14.67 -3.14
CA GLY A 126 16.47 -13.29 -2.68
C GLY A 126 17.18 -12.43 -3.73
N GLN A 127 16.55 -11.32 -4.12
CA GLN A 127 17.12 -10.35 -5.07
C GLN A 127 17.17 -8.94 -4.48
N LYS A 128 18.24 -8.19 -4.79
CA LYS A 128 18.37 -6.77 -4.40
C LYS A 128 17.39 -5.90 -5.19
N HIS A 129 16.62 -5.07 -4.51
CA HIS A 129 15.67 -4.16 -5.13
C HIS A 129 16.16 -2.69 -5.06
N LYS A 130 16.40 -2.07 -6.22
CA LYS A 130 17.11 -0.77 -6.32
C LYS A 130 16.34 0.46 -5.80
N ASN A 131 15.02 0.36 -5.64
CA ASN A 131 14.15 1.52 -5.41
C ASN A 131 13.46 1.57 -4.03
N MET A 132 13.97 0.84 -3.04
CA MET A 132 13.35 0.80 -1.70
C MET A 132 13.37 2.18 -1.02
N GLY A 133 12.19 2.71 -0.64
CA GLY A 133 12.05 3.88 0.23
C GLY A 133 11.54 5.18 -0.42
N LYS A 134 11.39 5.22 -1.76
CA LYS A 134 10.77 6.37 -2.45
C LYS A 134 9.26 6.22 -2.64
N GLY A 135 8.72 5.09 -2.22
CA GLY A 135 7.46 4.62 -2.73
C GLY A 135 6.25 5.44 -2.44
N LEU A 136 6.12 5.86 -1.19
CA LEU A 136 4.96 6.61 -0.75
C LEU A 136 4.88 7.99 -1.41
N LYS A 137 6.03 8.58 -1.77
CA LYS A 137 6.08 9.82 -2.57
C LYS A 137 5.62 9.59 -4.00
N ILE A 138 5.97 8.44 -4.59
CA ILE A 138 5.51 8.06 -5.93
C ILE A 138 4.00 7.85 -5.92
N ILE A 139 3.50 7.03 -4.99
CA ILE A 139 2.06 6.74 -4.85
C ILE A 139 1.27 8.05 -4.68
N ASN A 140 1.70 8.94 -3.79
CA ASN A 140 1.02 10.20 -3.52
C ASN A 140 1.08 11.21 -4.69
N ALA A 141 2.08 11.10 -5.55
CA ALA A 141 2.18 11.95 -6.75
C ALA A 141 1.29 11.44 -7.90
N MET A 142 0.96 10.15 -7.91
CA MET A 142 0.30 9.49 -9.03
C MET A 142 -1.20 9.22 -8.79
N MET A 143 -1.65 9.21 -7.53
CA MET A 143 -3.02 8.86 -7.14
C MET A 143 -3.78 10.06 -6.56
N ASP A 144 -5.10 10.11 -6.76
CA ASP A 144 -5.94 11.18 -6.23
C ASP A 144 -6.22 11.05 -4.74
N SER A 145 -6.20 9.82 -4.23
CA SER A 145 -6.34 9.54 -2.81
C SER A 145 -5.53 8.31 -2.42
N VAL A 146 -4.88 8.40 -1.26
CA VAL A 146 -4.17 7.31 -0.61
C VAL A 146 -4.69 7.25 0.82
N LYS A 147 -5.22 6.09 1.20
CA LYS A 147 -5.63 5.81 2.59
C LYS A 147 -4.92 4.57 3.07
N VAL A 148 -4.53 4.58 4.33
CA VAL A 148 -4.01 3.40 5.01
C VAL A 148 -4.88 3.13 6.21
N MET A 149 -5.33 1.89 6.33
CA MET A 149 -6.09 1.36 7.45
C MET A 149 -5.31 0.19 8.04
N PHE A 150 -5.60 -0.15 9.28
CA PHE A 150 -5.03 -1.27 10.01
C PHE A 150 -6.12 -2.29 10.28
N HIS A 151 -5.77 -3.56 10.19
CA HIS A 151 -6.70 -4.64 10.51
C HIS A 151 -6.14 -5.55 11.60
N GLY A 152 -7.05 -6.12 12.38
CA GLY A 152 -6.80 -7.12 13.42
C GLY A 152 -8.02 -8.02 13.57
N GLU A 153 -8.12 -8.78 14.67
CA GLU A 153 -9.18 -9.79 14.88
C GLU A 153 -10.62 -9.24 14.66
N GLY A 154 -11.10 -9.34 13.41
CA GLY A 154 -12.42 -8.85 12.98
C GLY A 154 -12.57 -7.32 12.91
N MET A 155 -11.51 -6.53 13.11
CA MET A 155 -11.58 -5.08 13.17
C MET A 155 -10.74 -4.42 12.08
N VAL A 156 -11.22 -3.28 11.57
CA VAL A 156 -10.51 -2.41 10.62
C VAL A 156 -10.70 -0.97 11.09
N ASP A 157 -9.61 -0.23 11.23
CA ASP A 157 -9.64 1.18 11.64
C ASP A 157 -8.51 1.99 10.96
N GLU A 158 -8.67 3.30 10.87
CA GLU A 158 -7.65 4.21 10.33
C GLU A 158 -6.52 4.47 11.34
N ALA A 159 -6.78 4.24 12.63
CA ALA A 159 -5.78 4.28 13.70
C ALA A 159 -5.61 2.90 14.35
N PRO A 160 -4.38 2.49 14.71
CA PRO A 160 -4.13 1.21 15.38
C PRO A 160 -4.53 1.24 16.87
N ALA A 161 -5.76 1.65 17.17
CA ALA A 161 -6.25 1.84 18.53
C ALA A 161 -7.28 0.77 18.90
N GLY A 162 -7.11 0.14 20.07
CA GLY A 162 -8.11 -0.75 20.64
C GLY A 162 -8.11 -2.20 20.14
N PHE A 163 -7.15 -2.59 19.29
CA PHE A 163 -6.97 -3.98 18.87
C PHE A 163 -5.51 -4.31 18.53
N LYS A 164 -5.18 -5.61 18.55
CA LYS A 164 -3.87 -6.10 18.10
C LYS A 164 -3.80 -6.02 16.57
N VAL A 165 -2.93 -5.16 16.05
CA VAL A 165 -2.70 -5.02 14.61
C VAL A 165 -2.08 -6.31 14.06
N MET A 166 -2.72 -6.86 13.03
CA MET A 166 -2.25 -8.01 12.26
C MET A 166 -1.66 -7.59 10.90
N GLY A 167 -2.05 -6.42 10.40
CA GLY A 167 -1.45 -5.83 9.21
C GLY A 167 -2.17 -4.58 8.74
N SER A 168 -2.01 -4.26 7.46
CA SER A 168 -2.52 -3.03 6.88
C SER A 168 -3.37 -3.25 5.63
N ILE A 169 -4.19 -2.25 5.33
CA ILE A 169 -4.97 -2.14 4.10
C ILE A 169 -4.63 -0.78 3.48
N ILE A 170 -4.01 -0.79 2.31
CA ILE A 170 -3.78 0.40 1.50
C ILE A 170 -4.91 0.50 0.48
N ALA A 171 -5.60 1.64 0.48
CA ALA A 171 -6.58 1.99 -0.53
C ALA A 171 -6.04 3.12 -1.42
N LEU A 172 -5.95 2.89 -2.72
CA LEU A 172 -5.54 3.88 -3.72
C LEU A 172 -6.72 4.21 -4.63
N GLU A 173 -6.99 5.49 -4.83
CA GLU A 173 -8.04 5.96 -5.74
C GLU A 173 -7.46 6.80 -6.88
N TYR A 174 -7.97 6.58 -8.09
CA TYR A 174 -7.65 7.36 -9.28
C TYR A 174 -8.92 7.61 -10.09
N ASP A 175 -9.20 8.86 -10.43
CA ASP A 175 -10.35 9.28 -11.21
C ASP A 175 -9.87 9.95 -12.49
N ARG A 176 -9.93 9.21 -13.60
CA ARG A 176 -9.40 9.69 -14.90
C ARG A 176 -10.03 11.00 -15.33
N SER A 177 -11.24 11.34 -14.85
CA SER A 177 -11.93 12.58 -15.22
C SER A 177 -11.23 13.85 -14.70
N LYS A 178 -10.37 13.71 -13.68
CA LYS A 178 -9.55 14.81 -13.13
C LYS A 178 -8.25 15.05 -13.88
N HIS A 179 -7.91 14.16 -14.83
CA HIS A 179 -6.64 14.12 -15.54
C HIS A 179 -6.84 14.17 -17.07
N LEU A 180 -7.92 14.81 -17.51
CA LEU A 180 -8.31 15.03 -18.91
C LEU A 180 -7.82 16.39 -19.43
#